data_AF-A0A7S3B0A2-F1
#
_entry.id   AF-A0A7S3B0A2-F1
#
_cell.length_a   1.000
_cell.length_b   1.000
_cell.length_c   1.000
_cell.angle_alpha   90.00
_cell.angle_beta   90.00
_cell.angle_gamma   90.00
#
_symmetry.space_group_name_H-M   'P 1'
#
loop_
_entity.id
_entity.type
_entity.pdbx_description
1 polymer ?
#
loop_
_entity_poly.entity_id
_entity_poly.type
_entity_poly.pdbx_seq_one_letter_code
_entity_poly.pdbx_strand_id
1 'polypeptide(L)'
;MPYAASFASIFNFDQGFLNPHRDRGLLTLIYGRPCGSPHIRPTDTVRLWGCEPGGAWFALDACVPDDDHLLVLAGEQLERLSDSVCPAITHACRVDPQAERISMLHHGPHPGARSRGNRQSMAFVLQEQV
;
A
#
# COMPACT_ATOMS: atom_id res chain seq x y z
N MET A 1 20.51 -16.05 15.99
CA MET A 1 20.67 -15.71 14.56
C MET A 1 19.68 -14.60 14.26
N PRO A 2 20.02 -13.31 14.37
CA PRO A 2 18.98 -12.31 14.33
C PRO A 2 18.84 -11.90 12.85
N TYR A 3 17.84 -12.49 12.19
CA TYR A 3 17.26 -11.84 11.02
C TYR A 3 16.74 -10.49 11.52
N ALA A 4 17.12 -9.37 10.89
CA ALA A 4 16.33 -8.16 11.03
C ALA A 4 14.88 -8.57 10.76
N ALA A 5 13.92 -8.20 11.61
CA ALA A 5 12.53 -8.64 11.54
C ALA A 5 11.79 -7.99 10.35
N SER A 6 12.47 -7.92 9.21
CA SER A 6 11.95 -7.43 7.97
C SER A 6 10.94 -8.45 7.44
N PHE A 7 9.80 -7.92 7.04
CA PHE A 7 8.72 -8.71 6.48
C PHE A 7 8.63 -8.43 4.98
N ALA A 8 8.63 -9.49 4.18
CA ALA A 8 8.37 -9.43 2.75
C ALA A 8 7.02 -10.09 2.47
N SER A 9 6.16 -9.40 1.73
CA SER A 9 4.90 -9.98 1.26
C SER A 9 4.61 -9.63 -0.17
N ILE A 10 4.12 -10.63 -0.90
CA ILE A 10 3.55 -10.48 -2.23
C ILE A 10 2.04 -10.43 -2.04
N PHE A 11 1.45 -9.30 -2.38
CA PHE A 11 0.02 -9.09 -2.36
C PHE A 11 -0.53 -9.26 -3.77
N ASN A 12 -1.41 -10.24 -3.92
CA ASN A 12 -2.36 -10.24 -5.03
C ASN A 12 -3.68 -9.67 -4.50
N PHE A 13 -4.02 -8.46 -4.95
CA PHE A 13 -5.22 -7.77 -4.52
C PHE A 13 -6.51 -8.28 -5.20
N ASP A 14 -6.42 -9.34 -6.02
CA ASP A 14 -7.59 -10.08 -6.52
C ASP A 14 -8.49 -10.62 -5.38
N GLN A 15 -7.96 -10.80 -4.16
CA GLN A 15 -8.67 -11.48 -3.06
C GLN A 15 -8.53 -10.84 -1.67
N GLY A 16 -7.93 -9.67 -1.56
CA GLY A 16 -7.73 -9.03 -0.25
C GLY A 16 -7.43 -7.55 -0.36
N PHE A 17 -7.87 -6.79 0.64
CA PHE A 17 -7.75 -5.34 0.71
C PHE A 17 -6.90 -4.99 1.90
N LEU A 18 -6.06 -3.96 1.76
CA LEU A 18 -5.30 -3.44 2.88
C LEU A 18 -6.04 -2.25 3.46
N ASN A 19 -6.45 -2.36 4.72
CA ASN A 19 -7.15 -1.29 5.44
C ASN A 19 -6.21 -0.10 5.70
N PRO A 20 -6.75 1.10 5.98
CA PRO A 20 -5.96 2.23 6.45
C PRO A 20 -5.09 1.86 7.64
N HIS A 21 -3.79 2.05 7.50
CA HIS A 21 -2.79 1.80 8.53
C HIS A 21 -1.52 2.60 8.25
N ARG A 22 -0.58 2.55 9.20
CA ARG A 22 0.79 3.05 9.08
C ARG A 22 1.73 1.89 9.35
N ASP A 23 2.84 1.83 8.62
CA ASP A 23 3.83 0.78 8.83
C ASP A 23 4.68 1.08 10.05
N ARG A 24 4.82 0.10 10.94
CA ARG A 24 5.56 0.27 12.20
C ARG A 24 7.08 0.30 12.03
N GLY A 25 7.60 -0.17 10.89
CA GLY A 25 9.04 -0.29 10.62
C GLY A 25 9.73 1.06 10.34
N LEU A 26 10.95 1.00 9.82
CA LEU A 26 11.73 2.14 9.35
C LEU A 26 11.26 2.60 7.96
N LEU A 27 11.28 1.67 7.02
CA LEU A 27 10.98 1.92 5.62
C LEU A 27 10.14 0.78 5.07
N THR A 28 9.19 1.13 4.21
CA THR A 28 8.47 0.16 3.39
C THR A 28 8.79 0.43 1.92
N LEU A 29 9.36 -0.56 1.26
CA LEU A 29 9.58 -0.56 -0.19
C LEU A 29 8.42 -1.27 -0.85
N ILE A 30 7.72 -0.60 -1.76
CA ILE A 30 6.59 -1.18 -2.48
C ILE A 30 6.90 -1.17 -3.98
N TYR A 31 7.05 -2.36 -4.53
CA TYR A 31 7.02 -2.57 -5.96
C TYR A 31 5.59 -2.91 -6.38
N GLY A 32 5.12 -2.39 -7.51
CA GLY A 32 3.95 -2.97 -8.12
C GLY A 32 3.84 -2.65 -9.60
N ARG A 33 3.20 -3.56 -10.32
CA ARG A 33 2.98 -3.42 -11.76
C ARG A 33 1.54 -3.01 -12.02
N PRO A 34 1.28 -1.98 -12.84
CA PRO A 34 -0.05 -1.70 -13.35
C PRO A 34 -0.61 -2.94 -14.04
N CYS A 35 -1.92 -3.16 -13.93
CA CYS A 35 -2.54 -4.22 -14.70
C CYS A 35 -2.71 -3.73 -16.13
N GLY A 36 -1.88 -4.22 -17.06
CA GLY A 36 -1.80 -3.78 -18.46
C GLY A 36 -3.02 -4.12 -19.34
N SER A 37 -4.24 -4.21 -18.78
CA SER A 37 -5.44 -4.49 -19.56
C SER A 37 -6.06 -3.19 -20.08
N PRO A 38 -6.17 -3.01 -21.42
CA PRO A 38 -6.71 -1.79 -22.03
C PRO A 38 -8.23 -1.59 -21.80
N HIS A 39 -8.90 -2.53 -21.14
CA HIS A 39 -10.35 -2.50 -20.91
C HIS A 39 -10.76 -2.12 -19.48
N ILE A 40 -9.80 -1.77 -18.63
CA ILE A 40 -10.07 -1.40 -17.24
C ILE A 40 -10.03 0.11 -17.11
N ARG A 41 -11.12 0.70 -16.60
CA ARG A 41 -11.14 2.13 -16.31
C ARG A 41 -10.26 2.40 -15.08
N PRO A 42 -9.53 3.52 -15.05
CA PRO A 42 -8.73 3.91 -13.89
C PRO A 42 -9.48 3.89 -12.55
N THR A 43 -10.78 4.17 -12.56
CA THR A 43 -11.66 4.18 -11.37
C THR A 43 -11.99 2.79 -10.83
N ASP A 44 -11.74 1.75 -11.62
CA ASP A 44 -12.20 0.39 -11.35
C ASP A 44 -11.04 -0.53 -10.90
N THR A 45 -9.85 0.04 -10.70
CA THR A 45 -8.66 -0.69 -10.26
C THR A 45 -8.42 -0.51 -8.76
N VAL A 46 -8.05 -1.60 -8.09
CA VAL A 46 -7.45 -1.51 -6.77
C VAL A 46 -6.14 -0.74 -6.87
N ARG A 47 -6.00 0.30 -6.05
CA ARG A 47 -4.86 1.23 -6.01
C ARG A 47 -4.24 1.26 -4.63
N LEU A 48 -2.99 1.67 -4.57
CA LEU A 48 -2.39 2.08 -3.31
C LEU A 48 -2.69 3.57 -3.08
N TRP A 49 -3.29 3.88 -1.94
CA TRP A 49 -3.72 5.22 -1.56
C TRP A 49 -2.89 5.71 -0.38
N GLY A 50 -2.46 6.96 -0.45
CA GLY A 50 -1.90 7.72 0.67
C GLY A 50 -2.94 8.69 1.22
N CYS A 51 -2.83 9.03 2.49
CA CYS A 51 -3.68 9.99 3.18
C CYS A 51 -2.82 11.14 3.72
N GLU A 52 -3.15 12.36 3.31
CA GLU A 52 -2.49 13.57 3.79
C GLU A 52 -2.86 13.88 5.26
N PRO A 53 -2.01 14.63 5.98
CA PRO A 53 -2.38 15.26 7.24
C PRO A 53 -3.58 16.19 7.02
N GLY A 54 -4.77 15.74 7.38
CA GLY A 54 -6.04 16.42 7.07
C GLY A 54 -7.13 15.49 6.52
N GLY A 55 -6.77 14.26 6.12
CA GLY A 55 -7.73 13.23 5.72
C GLY A 55 -8.02 13.15 4.22
N ALA A 56 -7.34 13.97 3.41
CA ALA A 56 -7.44 13.90 1.95
C ALA A 56 -6.68 12.67 1.42
N TRP A 57 -7.34 11.85 0.61
CA TRP A 57 -6.76 10.65 0.03
C TRP A 57 -6.29 10.90 -1.40
N PHE A 58 -5.13 10.36 -1.76
CA PHE A 58 -4.52 10.47 -3.09
C PHE A 58 -3.93 9.13 -3.53
N ALA A 59 -3.95 8.86 -4.84
CA ALA A 59 -3.36 7.64 -5.37
C ALA A 59 -1.83 7.79 -5.37
N LEU A 60 -1.13 6.93 -4.62
CA LEU A 60 0.34 6.93 -4.59
C LEU A 60 0.94 6.56 -5.94
N ASP A 61 0.21 5.75 -6.70
CA ASP A 61 0.60 5.26 -8.03
C ASP A 61 0.64 6.40 -9.07
N ALA A 62 -0.10 7.49 -8.86
CA ALA A 62 -0.03 8.67 -9.73
C ALA A 62 1.29 9.43 -9.59
N CYS A 63 2.03 9.19 -8.51
CA CYS A 63 3.36 9.75 -8.28
C CYS A 63 4.47 8.84 -8.83
N VAL A 64 4.12 7.68 -9.38
CA VAL A 64 5.05 6.72 -9.95
C VAL A 64 4.89 6.76 -11.48
N PRO A 65 5.82 7.41 -12.20
CA PRO A 65 5.60 7.78 -13.59
C PRO A 65 5.56 6.60 -14.56
N ASP A 66 6.28 5.51 -14.27
CA ASP A 66 6.41 4.35 -15.18
C ASP A 66 6.47 3.01 -14.42
N ASP A 67 6.31 1.94 -15.19
CA ASP A 67 6.68 0.58 -14.78
C ASP A 67 8.14 0.55 -14.28
N ASP A 68 8.44 -0.32 -13.31
CA ASP A 68 9.77 -0.55 -12.71
C ASP A 68 10.29 0.44 -11.65
N HIS A 69 9.44 1.31 -11.15
CA HIS A 69 9.77 2.15 -9.99
C HIS A 69 9.40 1.47 -8.65
N LEU A 70 10.15 1.83 -7.61
CA LEU A 70 9.85 1.49 -6.22
C LEU A 70 9.29 2.71 -5.49
N LEU A 71 8.14 2.54 -4.86
CA LEU A 71 7.65 3.49 -3.89
C LEU A 71 8.33 3.22 -2.55
N VAL A 72 8.83 4.27 -1.90
CA VAL A 72 9.43 4.20 -0.56
C VAL A 72 8.57 4.99 0.40
N LEU A 73 8.06 4.34 1.44
CA LEU A 73 7.31 4.97 2.51
C LEU A 73 8.13 4.98 3.79
N ALA A 74 8.13 6.09 4.52
CA ALA A 74 8.61 6.14 5.89
C ALA A 74 7.63 5.39 6.80
N GLY A 75 8.16 4.56 7.69
CA GLY A 75 7.41 3.94 8.78
C GLY A 75 7.60 4.69 10.11
N GLU A 76 6.81 4.31 11.11
CA GLU A 76 6.73 5.01 12.40
C GLU A 76 8.08 5.02 13.16
N GLN A 77 8.97 4.04 12.95
CA GLN A 77 10.30 4.09 13.53
C GLN A 77 11.13 5.22 12.94
N LEU A 78 11.13 5.40 11.61
CA LEU A 78 11.90 6.46 10.97
C LEU A 78 11.35 7.84 11.33
N GLU A 79 10.03 7.97 11.41
CA GLU A 79 9.40 9.20 11.90
C GLU A 79 9.91 9.59 13.30
N ARG A 80 9.96 8.63 14.23
CA ARG A 80 10.50 8.87 15.57
C ARG A 80 11.99 9.23 15.56
N LEU A 81 12.81 8.48 14.83
CA LEU A 81 14.26 8.69 14.77
C LEU A 81 14.65 10.01 14.10
N SER A 82 13.77 10.53 13.23
CA SER A 82 14.00 11.77 12.50
C SER A 82 13.31 12.98 13.14
N ASP A 83 12.79 12.86 14.36
CA ASP A 83 12.00 13.90 15.02
C ASP A 83 10.91 14.49 14.10
N SER A 84 10.17 13.61 13.42
CA SER A 84 9.10 13.94 12.46
C SER A 84 9.52 14.61 11.14
N VAL A 85 10.82 14.68 10.82
CA VAL A 85 11.28 15.16 9.50
C VAL A 85 10.80 14.24 8.37
N CYS A 86 10.76 12.93 8.61
CA CYS A 86 10.22 11.94 7.66
C CYS A 86 8.92 11.34 8.22
N PRO A 87 7.75 11.98 8.00
CA PRO A 87 6.49 11.52 8.59
C PRO A 87 6.02 10.20 7.99
N ALA A 88 5.53 9.30 8.85
CA ALA A 88 4.96 8.04 8.40
C ALA A 88 3.51 8.26 7.96
N ILE A 89 3.21 7.99 6.69
CA ILE A 89 1.89 8.28 6.11
C ILE A 89 0.90 7.15 6.36
N THR A 90 -0.37 7.52 6.58
CA THR A 90 -1.46 6.53 6.55
C THR A 90 -1.72 6.15 5.11
N HIS A 91 -1.85 4.84 4.84
CA HIS A 91 -2.10 4.34 3.51
C HIS A 91 -3.00 3.09 3.53
N ALA A 92 -3.57 2.76 2.38
CA ALA A 92 -4.50 1.65 2.18
C ALA A 92 -4.42 1.13 0.75
N CYS A 93 -4.85 -0.11 0.50
CA CYS A 93 -4.94 -0.65 -0.85
C CYS A 93 -6.38 -1.07 -1.17
N ARG A 94 -7.07 -0.27 -1.99
CA ARG A 94 -8.52 -0.35 -2.25
C ARG A 94 -8.92 0.25 -3.60
N VAL A 95 -10.14 -0.03 -4.07
CA VAL A 95 -10.74 0.68 -5.22
C VAL A 95 -11.09 2.12 -4.82
N ASP A 96 -11.76 2.28 -3.69
CA ASP A 96 -12.13 3.57 -3.10
C ASP A 96 -11.61 3.61 -1.64
N PRO A 97 -10.78 4.60 -1.27
CA PRO A 97 -10.26 4.72 0.08
C PRO A 97 -11.30 5.19 1.10
N GLN A 98 -12.38 5.85 0.65
CA GLN A 98 -13.45 6.37 1.49
C GLN A 98 -14.63 5.40 1.65
N ALA A 99 -14.67 4.31 0.86
CA ALA A 99 -15.69 3.28 0.99
C ALA A 99 -15.73 2.69 2.41
N GLU A 100 -16.93 2.22 2.80
CA GLU A 100 -17.19 1.64 4.11
C GLU A 100 -16.16 0.56 4.45
N ARG A 101 -15.69 0.57 5.71
CA ARG A 101 -14.75 -0.43 6.19
C ARG A 101 -15.45 -1.78 6.28
N ILE A 102 -15.02 -2.72 5.44
CA ILE A 102 -15.48 -4.10 5.51
C ILE A 102 -14.60 -4.87 6.51
N SER A 103 -15.24 -5.46 7.52
CA SER A 103 -14.58 -6.00 8.71
C SER A 103 -13.77 -7.29 8.49
N MET A 104 -14.01 -8.04 7.40
CA MET A 104 -13.44 -9.38 7.19
C MET A 104 -12.95 -9.63 5.75
N LEU A 105 -12.11 -8.75 5.19
CA LEU A 105 -11.59 -8.91 3.82
C LEU A 105 -10.24 -9.66 3.71
N HIS A 106 -9.84 -10.42 4.73
CA HIS A 106 -8.65 -11.30 4.63
C HIS A 106 -8.94 -12.58 3.83
N HIS A 107 -10.21 -12.87 3.54
CA HIS A 107 -10.66 -14.14 2.95
C HIS A 107 -11.44 -13.95 1.64
N GLY A 108 -11.51 -12.74 1.08
CA GLY A 108 -12.22 -12.51 -0.17
C GLY A 108 -12.17 -11.06 -0.68
N PRO A 109 -12.49 -10.86 -1.97
CA PRO A 109 -12.43 -9.55 -2.61
C PRO A 109 -13.50 -8.58 -2.09
N HIS A 110 -13.22 -7.28 -2.20
CA HIS A 110 -14.19 -6.20 -2.02
C HIS A 110 -15.32 -6.36 -3.04
N PRO A 111 -16.60 -6.17 -2.67
CA PRO A 111 -17.73 -6.36 -3.57
C PRO A 111 -17.66 -5.53 -4.86
N GLY A 112 -17.03 -4.35 -4.79
CA GLY A 112 -16.80 -3.48 -5.95
C GLY A 112 -15.53 -3.77 -6.76
N ALA A 113 -14.71 -4.75 -6.38
CA ALA A 113 -13.49 -5.10 -7.11
C ALA A 113 -13.77 -6.09 -8.24
N ARG A 114 -13.12 -5.88 -9.40
CA ARG A 114 -13.25 -6.79 -10.54
C ARG A 114 -12.48 -8.09 -10.28
N SER A 115 -12.95 -9.17 -10.89
CA SER A 115 -12.32 -10.51 -10.83
C SER A 115 -11.02 -10.63 -11.64
N ARG A 116 -10.63 -9.59 -12.37
CA ARG A 116 -9.41 -9.48 -13.16
C ARG A 116 -8.96 -8.03 -13.15
N GLY A 117 -7.67 -7.80 -13.34
CA GLY A 117 -7.16 -6.45 -13.49
C GLY A 117 -6.57 -5.82 -12.23
N ASN A 118 -6.43 -6.60 -11.15
CA ASN A 118 -5.86 -6.07 -9.92
C ASN A 118 -4.34 -6.03 -10.01
N ARG A 119 -3.78 -5.10 -9.24
CA ARG A 119 -2.35 -4.91 -9.11
C ARG A 119 -1.73 -6.10 -8.39
N GLN A 120 -0.57 -6.54 -8.86
CA GLN A 120 0.33 -7.35 -8.05
C GLN A 120 1.37 -6.42 -7.43
N SER A 121 1.52 -6.49 -6.11
CA SER A 121 2.54 -5.72 -5.39
C SER A 121 3.40 -6.60 -4.53
N MET A 122 4.63 -6.18 -4.30
CA MET A 122 5.50 -6.71 -3.28
C MET A 122 5.85 -5.59 -2.31
N ALA A 123 5.65 -5.80 -1.01
CA ALA A 123 6.11 -4.88 0.01
C ALA A 123 7.23 -5.54 0.84
N PHE A 124 8.26 -4.76 1.13
CA PHE A 124 9.33 -5.12 2.05
C PHE A 124 9.41 -4.07 3.14
N VAL A 125 9.16 -4.45 4.38
CA VAL A 125 9.25 -3.56 5.55
C VAL A 125 10.58 -3.83 6.24
N LEU A 126 11.43 -2.81 6.34
CA LEU A 126 12.67 -2.84 7.12
C LEU A 126 12.39 -2.46 8.57
N GLN A 127 12.93 -3.21 9.52
CA GLN A 127 12.83 -2.90 10.95
C GLN A 127 14.21 -2.78 11.58
N GLU A 128 14.35 -1.89 12.56
CA GLU A 128 15.52 -1.86 13.43
C GLU A 128 15.57 -3.11 14.32
N GLN A 129 16.76 -3.67 14.54
CA GLN A 129 16.96 -4.71 15.57
C GLN A 129 17.10 -4.03 16.93
N VAL A 130 16.18 -4.37 17.84
CA VAL A 130 16.28 -4.03 19.26
C VAL A 130 16.98 -5.17 20.00
#